data_AF-A0A9D6U0M7-F1
#
_entry.id   AF-A0A9D6U0M7-F1
#
_cell.length_a   1.000
_cell.length_b   1.000
_cell.length_c   1.000
_cell.angle_alpha   90.00
_cell.angle_beta   90.00
_cell.angle_gamma   90.00
#
_symmetry.space_group_name_H-M   'P 1'
#
loop_
_entity.id
_entity.type
_entity.pdbx_description
1 polymer ?
#
loop_
_entity_poly.entity_id
_entity_poly.type
_entity_poly.pdbx_seq_one_letter_code
_entity_poly.pdbx_strand_id
1 'polypeptide(L)'
;MYNGARLLVNMTNDAWYGTTSAPYQSLAMAVLRAVENHVCLARAANTGISAFINADGRILWQSDLFVPTSQALDLPWLPGGSPYTQYGDVFAWGCVIIAGLELILSGRRRRKR
;
A
#
# COMPACT_ATOMS: atom_id res chain seq x y z
N MET A 1 -11.17 -7.42 19.74
CA MET A 1 -11.40 -6.75 18.45
C MET A 1 -10.21 -5.84 18.22
N TYR A 2 -9.29 -6.19 17.32
CA TYR A 2 -8.16 -5.31 17.02
C TYR A 2 -8.74 -4.10 16.27
N ASN A 3 -9.02 -3.03 17.00
CA ASN A 3 -9.34 -1.74 16.39
C ASN A 3 -8.08 -1.34 15.64
N GLY A 4 -8.12 -1.47 14.31
CA GLY A 4 -6.96 -1.33 13.46
C GLY A 4 -6.24 0.01 13.64
N ALA A 5 -5.12 0.17 12.94
CA ALA A 5 -4.50 1.48 12.85
C ALA A 5 -5.50 2.47 12.26
N ARG A 6 -5.28 3.72 12.63
CA ARG A 6 -6.28 4.76 12.57
C ARG A 6 -5.64 5.98 11.85
N LEU A 7 -4.30 6.07 11.89
CA LEU A 7 -3.39 6.78 10.97
C LEU A 7 -2.19 5.86 10.69
N LEU A 8 -1.63 5.89 9.48
CA LEU A 8 -0.33 5.27 9.18
C LEU A 8 0.77 6.32 9.07
N VAL A 9 1.95 6.00 9.58
CA VAL A 9 3.14 6.84 9.47
C VAL A 9 4.26 6.03 8.83
N ASN A 10 4.85 6.56 7.77
CA ASN A 10 5.96 5.93 7.05
C ASN A 10 7.18 6.85 7.06
N MET A 11 8.18 6.52 7.87
CA MET A 11 9.48 7.21 7.89
C MET A 11 10.50 6.39 7.12
N THR A 12 11.16 6.99 6.14
CA THR A 12 12.11 6.28 5.26
C THR A 12 13.27 7.17 4.80
N ASN A 13 14.32 6.54 4.30
CA ASN A 13 15.44 7.20 3.65
C ASN A 13 15.64 6.58 2.28
N ASP A 14 15.36 7.32 1.21
CA ASP A 14 15.49 6.80 -0.16
C ASP A 14 16.79 7.26 -0.83
N ALA A 15 17.79 7.74 -0.06
CA ALA A 15 19.00 8.38 -0.61
C ALA A 15 19.81 7.47 -1.53
N TRP A 16 19.91 6.19 -1.20
CA TRP A 16 20.68 5.22 -1.98
C TRP A 16 20.06 4.92 -3.35
N TYR A 17 18.81 5.29 -3.60
CA TYR A 17 18.15 5.12 -4.89
C TYR A 17 18.42 6.28 -5.86
N GLY A 18 18.96 7.41 -5.41
CA GLY A 18 19.22 8.56 -6.29
C GLY A 18 17.96 9.04 -7.00
N THR A 19 18.12 9.43 -8.27
CA THR A 19 17.03 9.88 -9.16
C THR A 19 16.40 8.76 -9.98
N THR A 20 16.55 7.50 -9.53
CA THR A 20 15.92 6.35 -10.21
C THR A 20 14.40 6.32 -9.97
N SER A 21 13.72 5.33 -10.55
CA SER A 21 12.27 5.13 -10.36
C SER A 21 11.90 4.55 -8.99
N ALA A 22 12.86 4.02 -8.23
CA ALA A 22 12.60 3.30 -6.98
C ALA A 22 11.87 4.13 -5.89
N PRO A 23 12.18 5.42 -5.66
CA PRO A 23 11.43 6.25 -4.70
C PRO A 23 9.95 6.39 -5.09
N TYR A 24 9.65 6.49 -6.39
CA TYR A 24 8.28 6.55 -6.89
C TYR A 24 7.53 5.23 -6.70
N GLN A 25 8.22 4.10 -6.91
CA GLN A 25 7.64 2.78 -6.64
C GLN A 25 7.38 2.56 -5.14
N SER A 26 8.31 3.01 -4.28
CA SER A 26 8.15 3.00 -2.82
C SER A 26 6.95 3.85 -2.38
N LEU A 27 6.76 5.03 -2.98
CA LEU A 27 5.59 5.87 -2.75
C LEU A 27 4.29 5.17 -3.20
N ALA A 28 4.28 4.56 -4.39
CA ALA A 28 3.11 3.82 -4.87
C ALA A 28 2.73 2.66 -3.94
N MET A 29 3.71 1.96 -3.38
CA MET A 29 3.47 0.93 -2.35
C MET A 29 2.87 1.53 -1.07
N ALA A 30 3.33 2.71 -0.64
CA ALA A 30 2.74 3.40 0.50
C ALA A 30 1.28 3.81 0.24
N VAL A 31 0.94 4.23 -0.98
CA VAL A 31 -0.44 4.52 -1.39
C VAL A 31 -1.34 3.29 -1.23
N LEU A 32 -0.87 2.11 -1.68
CA LEU A 32 -1.64 0.87 -1.54
C LEU A 32 -1.92 0.54 -0.07
N ARG A 33 -0.95 0.73 0.83
CA ARG A 33 -1.14 0.49 2.27
C ARG A 33 -2.23 1.39 2.89
N ALA A 34 -2.34 2.63 2.43
CA ALA A 34 -3.39 3.56 2.87
C ALA A 34 -4.79 3.05 2.46
N VAL A 35 -4.93 2.63 1.19
CA VAL A 35 -6.17 2.08 0.63
C VAL A 35 -6.56 0.78 1.34
N GLU A 36 -5.61 -0.14 1.46
CA GLU A 36 -5.82 -1.45 2.06
C GLU A 36 -6.32 -1.35 3.49
N ASN A 37 -5.83 -0.40 4.28
CA ASN A 37 -6.24 -0.24 5.68
C ASN A 37 -7.36 0.78 5.88
N HIS A 38 -7.80 1.42 4.78
CA HIS A 38 -8.78 2.49 4.78
C HIS A 38 -8.49 3.60 5.81
N VAL A 39 -7.24 4.05 5.83
CA VAL A 39 -6.76 5.11 6.72
C VAL A 39 -5.78 6.02 5.99
N CYS A 40 -5.70 7.28 6.44
CA CYS A 40 -4.72 8.20 5.91
C CYS A 40 -3.30 7.75 6.24
N LEU A 41 -2.33 8.15 5.41
CA LEU A 41 -0.91 7.89 5.60
C LEU A 41 -0.10 9.17 5.48
N ALA A 42 0.76 9.43 6.46
CA ALA A 42 1.79 10.46 6.42
C ALA A 42 3.16 9.82 6.17
N ARG A 43 3.80 10.18 5.05
CA ARG A 43 5.13 9.72 4.67
C ARG A 43 6.15 10.85 4.82
N ALA A 44 7.20 10.59 5.58
CA ALA A 44 8.36 11.46 5.72
C ALA A 44 9.60 10.74 5.17
N ALA A 45 10.09 11.20 4.03
CA ALA A 45 11.28 10.68 3.38
C ALA A 45 12.38 11.75 3.36
N ASN A 46 13.61 11.39 3.75
CA ASN A 46 14.71 12.35 3.88
C ASN A 46 15.12 12.97 2.53
N THR A 47 15.48 12.13 1.57
CA THR A 47 15.86 12.51 0.19
C THR A 47 14.86 11.99 -0.85
N GLY A 48 13.96 11.12 -0.40
CA GLY A 48 12.86 10.56 -1.18
C GLY A 48 11.65 11.47 -1.21
N ILE A 49 10.54 10.95 -1.73
CA ILE A 49 9.28 11.69 -1.81
C ILE A 49 8.56 11.58 -0.47
N SER A 50 8.38 12.72 0.21
CA SER A 50 7.47 12.86 1.34
C SER A 50 6.06 13.11 0.82
N ALA A 51 5.03 12.61 1.50
CA ALA A 51 3.66 12.73 1.01
C ALA A 51 2.61 12.59 2.11
N PHE A 52 1.45 13.22 1.89
CA PHE A 52 0.21 12.97 2.62
C PHE A 52 -0.77 12.25 1.70
N ILE A 53 -1.29 11.11 2.15
CA ILE A 53 -2.12 10.21 1.35
C ILE A 53 -3.44 9.98 2.09
N ASN A 54 -4.55 10.18 1.40
CA ASN A 54 -5.88 9.92 1.92
C ASN A 54 -6.22 8.41 1.90
N ALA A 55 -7.24 7.99 2.65
CA ALA A 55 -7.64 6.58 2.75
C ALA A 55 -8.18 5.95 1.45
N ASP A 56 -8.51 6.77 0.44
CA ASP A 56 -8.87 6.32 -0.90
C ASP A 56 -7.66 6.26 -1.86
N GLY A 57 -6.45 6.53 -1.35
CA GLY A 57 -5.22 6.50 -2.12
C GLY A 57 -4.88 7.80 -2.85
N ARG A 58 -5.70 8.85 -2.71
CA ARG A 58 -5.38 10.16 -3.29
C ARG A 58 -4.18 10.78 -2.56
N ILE A 59 -3.17 11.18 -3.32
CA ILE A 59 -2.06 11.98 -2.81
C ILE A 59 -2.55 13.41 -2.64
N LEU A 60 -2.68 13.85 -1.39
CA LEU A 60 -3.14 15.20 -1.05
C LEU A 60 -2.03 16.22 -1.27
N TRP A 61 -0.79 15.81 -1.01
CA TRP A 61 0.41 16.60 -1.23
C TRP A 61 1.62 15.67 -1.31
N GLN A 62 2.63 16.04 -2.09
CA GLN A 62 3.93 15.37 -2.13
C GLN A 62 5.07 16.37 -2.36
N SER A 63 6.27 16.03 -1.89
CA SER A 63 7.48 16.79 -2.14
C SER A 63 8.16 16.38 -3.45
N ASP A 64 9.09 17.22 -3.92
CA ASP A 64 10.06 16.83 -4.93
C ASP A 64 11.20 16.00 -4.31
N LEU A 65 11.94 15.28 -5.15
CA LEU A 65 13.14 14.53 -4.74
C LEU A 65 14.29 15.46 -4.41
N PHE A 66 15.05 15.15 -3.37
CA PHE A 66 16.25 15.90 -2.93
C PHE A 66 16.02 17.39 -2.65
N VAL A 67 14.77 17.82 -2.43
CA VAL A 67 14.44 19.20 -2.06
C VAL A 67 14.12 19.26 -0.57
N PRO A 68 14.86 20.07 0.22
CA PRO A 68 14.51 20.32 1.61
C PRO A 68 13.10 20.89 1.71
N THR A 69 12.24 20.26 2.50
CA THR A 69 10.83 20.63 2.58
C THR A 69 10.25 20.31 3.95
N SER A 70 9.27 21.11 4.36
CA SER A 70 8.47 20.89 5.56
C SER A 70 7.02 21.20 5.22
N GLN A 71 6.12 20.30 5.58
CA GLN A 71 4.69 20.46 5.31
C GLN A 71 3.88 19.92 6.48
N ALA A 72 2.84 20.66 6.86
CA ALA A 72 1.80 20.22 7.76
C ALA A 72 0.46 20.21 7.03
N LEU A 73 -0.37 19.21 7.33
CA LEU A 73 -1.71 19.07 6.78
C LEU A 73 -2.62 18.40 7.81
N ASP A 74 -3.84 18.90 7.95
CA ASP A 74 -4.87 18.24 8.76
C ASP A 74 -5.42 17.02 8.02
N LEU A 75 -5.26 15.84 8.61
CA LEU A 75 -5.77 14.59 8.06
C LEU A 75 -7.08 14.19 8.75
N PRO A 76 -8.08 13.71 8.00
CA PRO A 76 -9.34 13.28 8.58
C PRO A 76 -9.13 12.04 9.47
N TRP A 77 -9.78 12.07 10.63
CA TRP A 77 -9.74 11.01 11.61
C TRP A 77 -10.77 9.92 11.24
N LEU A 78 -10.33 8.92 10.48
CA LEU A 78 -11.22 7.82 10.09
C LEU A 78 -11.39 6.81 11.22
N PRO A 79 -12.54 6.10 11.28
CA PRO A 79 -12.71 4.99 12.23
C PRO A 79 -11.68 3.87 12.00
N GLY A 80 -11.10 3.83 10.80
CA GLY A 80 -10.13 2.84 10.37
C GLY A 80 -10.77 1.48 10.14
N GLY A 81 -9.94 0.55 9.67
CA GLY A 81 -10.35 -0.81 9.40
C GLY A 81 -10.96 -0.98 8.01
N SER A 82 -10.64 -2.12 7.42
CA SER A 82 -11.18 -2.61 6.16
C SER A 82 -11.36 -4.13 6.28
N PRO A 83 -12.05 -4.78 5.32
CA PRO A 83 -12.04 -6.24 5.23
C PRO A 83 -10.62 -6.80 5.20
N TYR A 84 -9.68 -6.09 4.56
CA TYR A 84 -8.28 -6.49 4.53
C TYR A 84 -7.61 -6.39 5.91
N THR A 85 -7.87 -5.34 6.70
CA THR A 85 -7.36 -5.24 8.08
C THR A 85 -7.89 -6.37 8.98
N GLN A 86 -9.11 -6.86 8.73
CA GLN A 86 -9.75 -7.90 9.54
C GLN A 86 -9.35 -9.32 9.14
N TYR A 87 -9.25 -9.58 7.84
CA TYR A 87 -9.08 -10.93 7.29
C TYR A 87 -7.73 -11.15 6.58
N GLY A 88 -6.94 -10.08 6.37
CA GLY A 88 -5.66 -10.14 5.68
C GLY A 88 -5.76 -10.74 4.28
N ASP A 89 -4.79 -11.59 3.95
CA ASP A 89 -4.65 -12.18 2.61
C ASP A 89 -5.54 -13.42 2.39
N VAL A 90 -6.48 -13.74 3.29
CA VAL A 90 -7.35 -14.93 3.17
C VAL A 90 -8.09 -14.97 1.84
N PHE A 91 -8.59 -13.83 1.38
CA PHE A 91 -9.26 -13.73 0.08
C PHE A 91 -8.31 -14.07 -1.09
N ALA A 92 -7.09 -13.52 -1.06
CA ALA A 92 -6.08 -13.76 -2.10
C ALA A 92 -5.67 -15.24 -2.16
N TRP A 93 -5.42 -15.86 -0.99
CA TRP A 93 -5.14 -17.29 -0.91
C TRP A 93 -6.30 -18.15 -1.44
N GLY A 94 -7.54 -17.77 -1.15
CA GLY A 94 -8.73 -18.41 -1.71
C GLY A 94 -8.71 -18.43 -3.25
N CYS A 95 -8.43 -17.27 -3.87
CA CYS A 95 -8.31 -17.17 -5.33
C CYS A 95 -7.18 -18.04 -5.90
N VAL A 96 -6.00 -18.03 -5.26
CA VAL A 96 -4.84 -18.83 -5.68
C VAL A 96 -5.16 -20.32 -5.63
N ILE A 97 -5.82 -20.79 -4.57
CA ILE A 97 -6.22 -22.19 -4.41
C ILE A 97 -7.21 -22.59 -5.51
N ILE A 98 -8.25 -21.79 -5.76
CA ILE A 98 -9.26 -22.07 -6.79
C ILE A 98 -8.60 -22.12 -8.18
N ALA A 99 -7.77 -21.14 -8.53
CA ALA A 99 -7.07 -21.11 -9.81
C ALA A 99 -6.11 -22.31 -9.97
N GLY A 100 -5.39 -22.69 -8.91
CA GLY A 100 -4.52 -23.86 -8.91
C GLY A 100 -5.28 -25.17 -9.10
N LEU A 101 -6.44 -25.33 -8.44
CA LEU A 101 -7.30 -26.50 -8.59
C LEU A 101 -7.82 -26.62 -10.03
N GLU A 102 -8.30 -25.53 -10.64
CA GLU A 102 -8.76 -25.51 -12.03
C GLU A 102 -7.65 -25.88 -13.02
N LEU A 103 -6.43 -25.39 -12.80
CA LEU A 103 -5.27 -25.73 -13.63
C LEU A 103 -4.94 -27.24 -13.54
N ILE A 104 -4.99 -27.82 -12.33
CA ILE A 104 -4.74 -29.25 -12.12
C ILE A 104 -5.84 -30.11 -12.78
N LEU A 105 -7.11 -29.73 -12.61
CA LEU A 105 -8.25 -30.46 -13.17
C LEU A 105 -8.26 -30.40 -14.70
N SER A 106 -8.00 -29.24 -15.30
CA SER A 106 -7.90 -29.08 -16.75
C SER A 106 -6.71 -29.85 -17.35
N GLY A 107 -5.55 -29.84 -16.69
CA GLY A 107 -4.39 -30.65 -17.08
C GLY A 107 -4.68 -32.16 -17.04
N ARG A 108 -5.39 -32.64 -16.03
CA ARG A 108 -5.82 -34.05 -15.93
C ARG A 108 -6.82 -34.45 -17.00
N ARG A 109 -7.74 -33.55 -17.40
CA ARG A 109 -8.70 -33.79 -18.50
C ARG A 109 -8.00 -33.87 -19.85
N ARG A 110 -7.00 -33.02 -20.10
CA ARG A 110 -6.22 -33.04 -21.35
C ARG A 110 -5.34 -34.29 -21.47
N ARG A 111 -4.81 -34.82 -20.37
CA ARG A 111 -3.96 -36.02 -20.37
C ARG A 111 -4.75 -37.35 -20.50
N LYS A 112 -6.06 -37.32 -20.28
CA LYS A 112 -6.96 -38.47 -20.44
C LYS A 112 -7.64 -38.54 -21.82
N ARG A 113 -7.57 -37.46 -22.61
CA ARG A 113 -7.90 -37.47 -24.05
C ARG A 113 -6.65 -37.80 -24.84
#